data_AF-A0A3C0C7J6-F1
#
_entry.id   AF-A0A3C0C7J6-F1
#
_cell.length_a   1.000
_cell.length_b   1.000
_cell.length_c   1.000
_cell.angle_alpha   90.00
_cell.angle_beta   90.00
_cell.angle_gamma   90.00
#
_symmetry.space_group_name_H-M   'P 1'
#
loop_
_entity.id
_entity.type
_entity.pdbx_description
1 polymer ?
#
loop_
_entity_poly.entity_id
_entity_poly.type
_entity_poly.pdbx_seq_one_letter_code
_entity_poly.pdbx_strand_id
1 'polypeptide(L)'
;MALVRAHILICTGTGCTASGAKDVLAKFDEELKAKKLREEVSLVETGCHGFCEGGPLVIIYPEGTFYTRVKPEDVAEIVEEHILKGRIVSRLLFKEPLTAEKVPSYDEIAFYKKQHRLVLRNCGHINPDSIEEYIGADGYEGLAKAILTMTPEQVVEEMKKTGLRGRGGGGFPTGMKWMFCSKSPGPKKYVICNADEGDPGAFMDRSLLEGDPHAILEGMAICAYAIGADEGYIYCRAEYPLAIKRLKKAIAQAEEAGLLGEKILGTDFSFTLHIKEGAGAFVCGEETA
;
A
#
# COMPACT_ATOMS: atom_id res chain seq x y z
N MET A 1 19.74 -10.89 15.15
CA MET A 1 18.29 -10.69 14.99
C MET A 1 17.60 -11.41 16.14
N ALA A 2 16.81 -10.72 16.96
CA ALA A 2 15.98 -11.38 17.95
C ALA A 2 15.02 -12.33 17.22
N LEU A 3 14.86 -13.55 17.73
CA LEU A 3 14.04 -14.57 17.07
C LEU A 3 12.57 -14.25 17.36
N VAL A 4 11.90 -13.63 16.39
CA VAL A 4 10.46 -13.35 16.47
C VAL A 4 9.70 -14.65 16.23
N ARG A 5 8.88 -15.07 17.19
CA ARG A 5 8.09 -16.32 17.10
C ARG A 5 6.71 -16.12 16.50
N ALA A 6 6.16 -14.90 16.56
CA ALA A 6 4.85 -14.57 16.03
C ALA A 6 4.79 -13.14 15.50
N HIS A 7 3.98 -12.91 14.47
CA HIS A 7 3.70 -11.58 13.93
C HIS A 7 2.21 -11.29 14.07
N ILE A 8 1.87 -10.16 14.71
CA ILE A 8 0.51 -9.65 14.86
C ILE A 8 0.37 -8.47 13.90
N LEU A 9 -0.34 -8.68 12.81
CA LEU A 9 -0.63 -7.68 11.79
C LEU A 9 -1.98 -7.04 12.11
N ILE A 10 -2.03 -5.72 12.23
CA ILE A 10 -3.24 -4.96 12.54
C ILE A 10 -3.50 -3.97 11.40
N CYS A 11 -4.66 -4.09 10.78
CA CYS A 11 -5.09 -3.19 9.72
C CYS A 11 -5.27 -1.77 10.27
N THR A 12 -4.48 -0.81 9.79
CA THR A 12 -4.56 0.61 10.22
C THR A 12 -5.01 1.56 9.11
N GLY A 13 -5.49 1.03 7.98
CA GLY A 13 -6.16 1.84 6.95
C GLY A 13 -7.36 2.62 7.52
N THR A 14 -7.76 3.69 6.84
CA THR A 14 -8.78 4.64 7.34
C THR A 14 -10.05 3.97 7.87
N GLY A 15 -10.57 2.92 7.20
CA GLY A 15 -11.76 2.19 7.66
C GLY A 15 -11.58 1.47 9.00
N CYS A 16 -10.46 0.78 9.21
CA CYS A 16 -10.19 0.10 10.49
C CYS A 16 -9.82 1.09 11.59
N THR A 17 -9.10 2.17 11.25
CA THR A 17 -8.83 3.27 12.19
C THR A 17 -10.13 3.90 12.70
N ALA A 18 -11.10 4.15 11.82
CA ALA A 18 -12.42 4.66 12.21
C ALA A 18 -13.20 3.70 13.11
N SER A 19 -12.96 2.39 13.00
CA SER A 19 -13.56 1.35 13.84
C SER A 19 -12.77 1.03 15.14
N GLY A 20 -11.75 1.83 15.49
CA GLY A 20 -11.02 1.67 16.76
C GLY A 20 -9.72 0.86 16.67
N ALA A 21 -9.16 0.62 15.48
CA ALA A 21 -7.93 -0.18 15.34
C ALA A 21 -6.71 0.38 16.09
N LYS A 22 -6.63 1.70 16.30
CA LYS A 22 -5.53 2.31 17.07
C LYS A 22 -5.59 1.95 18.55
N ASP A 23 -6.79 1.83 19.11
CA ASP A 23 -6.98 1.43 20.50
C ASP A 23 -6.64 -0.06 20.67
N VAL A 24 -7.00 -0.88 19.69
CA VAL A 24 -6.60 -2.30 19.63
C VAL A 24 -5.08 -2.43 19.57
N LEU A 25 -4.40 -1.67 18.69
CA LEU A 25 -2.95 -1.66 18.56
C LEU A 25 -2.26 -1.24 19.88
N ALA A 26 -2.72 -0.14 20.49
CA ALA A 26 -2.17 0.35 21.76
C ALA A 26 -2.34 -0.70 22.87
N LYS A 27 -3.50 -1.37 22.91
CA LYS A 27 -3.76 -2.41 23.89
C LYS A 27 -2.90 -3.66 23.67
N PHE A 28 -2.62 -4.04 22.42
CA PHE A 28 -1.69 -5.13 22.14
C PHE A 28 -0.28 -4.81 22.65
N ASP A 29 0.22 -3.60 22.40
CA ASP A 29 1.55 -3.19 22.88
C ASP A 29 1.62 -3.19 24.41
N GLU A 30 0.57 -2.72 25.10
CA GLU A 30 0.45 -2.78 26.57
C GLU A 30 0.51 -4.22 27.10
N GLU A 31 -0.34 -5.11 26.58
CA GLU A 31 -0.44 -6.50 27.04
C GLU A 31 0.83 -7.30 26.75
N LEU A 32 1.45 -7.09 25.58
CA LEU A 32 2.72 -7.73 25.22
C LEU A 32 3.86 -7.27 26.13
N LYS A 33 3.89 -5.99 26.52
CA LYS A 33 4.88 -5.47 27.50
C LYS A 33 4.63 -6.04 28.89
N ALA A 34 3.38 -6.06 29.35
CA ALA A 34 3.01 -6.61 30.67
C ALA A 34 3.42 -8.08 30.81
N LYS A 35 3.32 -8.86 29.74
CA LYS A 35 3.70 -10.28 29.69
C LYS A 35 5.14 -10.54 29.26
N LYS A 36 5.94 -9.48 29.03
CA LYS A 36 7.34 -9.54 28.58
C LYS A 36 7.55 -10.26 27.24
N LEU A 37 6.56 -10.19 26.34
CA LEU A 37 6.56 -10.84 25.03
C LEU A 37 6.98 -9.90 23.89
N ARG A 38 7.19 -8.61 24.17
CA ARG A 38 7.41 -7.59 23.16
C ARG A 38 8.68 -7.82 22.30
N GLU A 39 9.65 -8.55 22.81
CA GLU A 39 10.88 -8.94 22.10
C GLU A 39 10.71 -10.23 21.27
N GLU A 40 9.70 -11.04 21.58
CA GLU A 40 9.42 -12.31 20.90
C GLU A 40 8.30 -12.18 19.85
N VAL A 41 7.49 -11.12 19.94
CA VAL A 41 6.31 -10.91 19.09
C VAL A 41 6.44 -9.58 18.36
N SER A 42 6.38 -9.63 17.03
CA SER A 42 6.35 -8.42 16.21
C SER A 42 4.92 -7.92 16.08
N LEU A 43 4.72 -6.64 16.39
CA LEU A 43 3.46 -5.95 16.19
C LEU A 43 3.60 -5.04 14.98
N VAL A 44 2.84 -5.32 13.92
CA VAL A 44 2.98 -4.70 12.61
C VAL A 44 1.68 -3.98 12.25
N GLU A 45 1.77 -2.68 11.98
CA GLU A 45 0.66 -1.93 11.40
C GLU A 45 0.64 -2.18 9.90
N THR A 46 -0.48 -2.64 9.35
CA THR A 46 -0.60 -2.92 7.91
C THR A 46 -1.54 -1.96 7.19
N GLY A 47 -1.41 -1.94 5.87
CA GLY A 47 -2.35 -1.27 4.96
C GLY A 47 -3.76 -1.85 4.99
N CYS A 48 -4.66 -1.28 4.18
CA CYS A 48 -6.05 -1.75 4.11
C CYS A 48 -6.15 -3.15 3.49
N HIS A 49 -6.80 -4.09 4.19
CA HIS A 49 -7.12 -5.42 3.65
C HIS A 49 -8.41 -5.44 2.79
N GLY A 50 -9.13 -4.34 2.66
CA GLY A 50 -10.36 -4.24 1.85
C GLY A 50 -11.63 -4.82 2.47
N PHE A 51 -11.55 -5.66 3.51
CA PHE A 51 -12.73 -6.23 4.18
C PHE A 51 -13.21 -5.38 5.37
N CYS A 52 -13.61 -4.14 5.07
CA CYS A 52 -13.92 -3.13 6.08
C CYS A 52 -15.11 -3.49 6.98
N GLU A 53 -16.08 -4.29 6.51
CA GLU A 53 -17.22 -4.78 7.32
C GLU A 53 -16.78 -5.64 8.51
N GLY A 54 -15.62 -6.29 8.38
CA GLY A 54 -15.01 -7.10 9.44
C GLY A 54 -14.05 -6.31 10.34
N GLY A 55 -13.83 -5.02 10.12
CA GLY A 55 -12.83 -4.24 10.87
C GLY A 55 -13.22 -3.99 12.34
N PRO A 56 -12.25 -3.79 13.26
CA PRO A 56 -10.79 -3.93 13.08
C PRO A 56 -10.35 -5.38 12.79
N LEU A 57 -9.40 -5.53 11.88
CA LEU A 57 -8.86 -6.82 11.43
C LEU A 57 -7.49 -7.07 12.08
N VAL A 58 -7.30 -8.28 12.59
CA VAL A 58 -6.02 -8.73 13.16
C VAL A 58 -5.65 -10.09 12.55
N ILE A 59 -4.44 -10.19 12.00
CA ILE A 59 -3.89 -11.44 11.46
C ILE A 59 -2.69 -11.86 12.30
N ILE A 60 -2.64 -13.13 12.69
CA ILE A 60 -1.53 -13.66 13.48
C ILE A 60 -0.84 -14.78 12.73
N TYR A 61 0.45 -14.59 12.44
CA TYR A 61 1.35 -15.61 11.88
C TYR A 61 2.16 -16.28 13.00
N PRO A 62 2.54 -17.57 12.84
CA PRO A 62 2.61 -18.34 11.58
C PRO A 62 1.29 -18.98 11.10
N GLU A 63 0.27 -19.11 11.94
CA GLU A 63 -0.97 -19.83 11.62
C GLU A 63 -1.81 -19.14 10.54
N GLY A 64 -1.60 -17.84 10.32
CA GLY A 64 -2.42 -17.02 9.43
C GLY A 64 -3.84 -16.80 9.98
N THR A 65 -3.98 -16.81 11.32
CA THR A 65 -5.28 -16.71 11.98
C THR A 65 -5.90 -15.34 11.75
N PHE A 66 -7.09 -15.32 11.15
CA PHE A 66 -7.80 -14.10 10.78
C PHE A 66 -8.92 -13.77 11.78
N TYR A 67 -8.67 -12.78 12.64
CA TYR A 67 -9.65 -12.24 13.58
C TYR A 67 -10.38 -11.02 13.00
N THR A 68 -11.69 -10.96 13.25
CA THR A 68 -12.57 -9.89 12.78
C THR A 68 -13.27 -9.21 13.94
N ARG A 69 -13.59 -7.93 13.77
CA ARG A 69 -14.31 -7.07 14.71
C ARG A 69 -13.67 -7.08 16.10
N VAL A 70 -12.35 -7.12 16.13
CA VAL A 70 -11.56 -7.14 17.37
C VAL A 70 -11.73 -5.82 18.08
N LYS A 71 -12.09 -5.87 19.37
CA LYS A 71 -12.17 -4.71 20.25
C LYS A 71 -11.01 -4.69 21.24
N PRO A 72 -10.71 -3.53 21.87
CA PRO A 72 -9.66 -3.46 22.89
C PRO A 72 -9.84 -4.48 24.02
N GLU A 73 -11.08 -4.78 24.41
CA GLU A 73 -11.36 -5.75 25.49
C GLU A 73 -11.02 -7.19 25.11
N ASP A 74 -11.01 -7.51 23.81
CA ASP A 74 -10.68 -8.84 23.30
C ASP A 74 -9.16 -9.13 23.31
N VAL A 75 -8.34 -8.07 23.36
CA VAL A 75 -6.88 -8.18 23.21
C VAL A 75 -6.24 -9.02 24.31
N ALA A 76 -6.66 -8.83 25.56
CA ALA A 76 -6.13 -9.59 26.69
C ALA A 76 -6.36 -11.11 26.52
N GLU A 77 -7.52 -11.50 26.00
CA GLU A 77 -7.83 -12.89 25.67
C GLU A 77 -6.96 -13.40 24.52
N ILE A 78 -6.78 -12.61 23.45
CA ILE A 78 -5.93 -13.01 22.32
C ILE A 78 -4.48 -13.21 22.76
N VAL A 79 -3.90 -12.31 23.56
CA VAL A 79 -2.51 -12.46 24.02
C VAL A 79 -2.37 -13.65 24.96
N GLU A 80 -3.33 -13.87 25.86
CA GLU A 80 -3.29 -14.97 26.82
C GLU A 80 -3.54 -16.34 26.18
N GLU A 81 -4.57 -16.48 25.36
CA GLU A 81 -4.96 -17.77 24.79
C GLU A 81 -4.14 -18.08 23.55
N HIS A 82 -4.02 -17.14 22.61
CA HIS A 82 -3.38 -17.41 21.34
C HIS A 82 -1.85 -17.29 21.43
N ILE A 83 -1.33 -16.14 21.87
CA ILE A 83 0.12 -15.86 21.82
C ILE A 83 0.90 -16.63 22.90
N LEU A 84 0.35 -16.79 24.10
CA LEU A 84 1.00 -17.52 25.18
C LEU A 84 0.73 -19.03 25.14
N LYS A 85 -0.52 -19.44 24.92
CA LYS A 85 -0.94 -20.85 25.06
C LYS A 85 -1.16 -21.58 23.74
N GLY A 86 -1.08 -20.88 22.60
CA GLY A 86 -1.31 -21.47 21.26
C GLY A 86 -2.76 -21.86 20.98
N ARG A 87 -3.73 -21.36 21.75
CA ARG A 87 -5.15 -21.65 21.58
C ARG A 87 -5.87 -20.50 20.88
N ILE A 88 -6.42 -20.79 19.70
CA ILE A 88 -7.11 -19.80 18.88
C ILE A 88 -8.45 -19.40 19.52
N VAL A 89 -8.72 -18.09 19.52
CA VAL A 89 -9.96 -17.51 20.05
C VAL A 89 -11.09 -17.67 19.03
N SER A 90 -11.75 -18.83 19.04
CA SER A 90 -12.73 -19.24 18.02
C SER A 90 -13.93 -18.30 17.85
N ARG A 91 -14.30 -17.53 18.88
CA ARG A 91 -15.41 -16.57 18.82
C ARG A 91 -15.11 -15.35 17.94
N LEU A 92 -13.83 -15.00 17.76
CA LEU A 92 -13.37 -13.83 17.00
C LEU A 92 -13.01 -14.17 15.55
N LEU A 93 -12.99 -15.46 15.20
CA LEU A 93 -12.71 -15.91 13.84
C LEU A 93 -13.80 -15.46 12.89
N PHE A 94 -13.40 -15.17 11.65
CA PHE A 94 -14.35 -15.00 10.57
C PHE A 94 -15.16 -16.30 10.37
N LYS A 95 -16.48 -16.21 10.55
CA LYS A 95 -17.41 -17.32 10.32
C LYS A 95 -18.16 -17.06 9.02
N GLU A 96 -17.94 -17.90 8.02
CA GLU A 96 -18.81 -17.88 6.84
C GLU A 96 -20.21 -18.39 7.21
N PRO A 97 -21.29 -17.93 6.54
CA PRO A 97 -22.65 -18.38 6.82
C PRO A 97 -22.94 -19.88 6.61
N LEU A 98 -21.99 -20.72 6.19
CA LEU A 98 -22.30 -22.10 5.75
C LEU A 98 -21.37 -23.25 6.16
N THR A 99 -20.18 -23.03 6.73
CA THR A 99 -19.33 -24.17 7.17
C THR A 99 -18.39 -23.75 8.29
N ALA A 100 -18.66 -24.21 9.51
CA ALA A 100 -17.88 -23.92 10.71
C ALA A 100 -17.00 -25.11 11.08
N GLU A 101 -15.83 -25.32 10.45
CA GLU A 101 -14.92 -26.40 10.89
C GLU A 101 -13.41 -26.11 10.83
N LYS A 102 -12.93 -25.01 10.23
CA LYS A 102 -11.48 -24.67 10.23
C LYS A 102 -11.25 -23.17 10.35
N VAL A 103 -10.10 -22.79 10.92
CA VAL A 103 -9.58 -21.42 10.84
C VAL A 103 -9.17 -21.21 9.38
N PRO A 104 -9.93 -20.45 8.57
CA PRO A 104 -9.55 -20.26 7.18
C PRO A 104 -8.28 -19.43 7.14
N SER A 105 -7.31 -19.86 6.34
CA SER A 105 -6.23 -18.98 5.91
C SER A 105 -6.83 -17.76 5.20
N TYR A 106 -6.14 -16.62 5.24
CA TYR A 106 -6.55 -15.39 4.57
C TYR A 106 -7.01 -15.62 3.11
N ASP A 107 -6.30 -16.49 2.37
CA ASP A 107 -6.59 -16.83 0.97
C ASP A 107 -7.81 -17.77 0.78
N GLU A 108 -8.26 -18.42 1.85
CA GLU A 108 -9.38 -19.36 1.83
C GLU A 108 -10.72 -18.68 2.08
N ILE A 109 -10.71 -17.48 2.68
CA ILE A 109 -11.90 -16.67 2.93
C ILE A 109 -12.59 -16.35 1.59
N ALA A 110 -13.88 -16.67 1.44
CA ALA A 110 -14.62 -16.51 0.19
C ALA A 110 -14.57 -15.08 -0.38
N PHE A 111 -14.44 -14.08 0.48
CA PHE A 111 -14.24 -12.68 0.10
C PHE A 111 -12.95 -12.50 -0.73
N TYR A 112 -11.83 -13.09 -0.29
CA TYR A 112 -10.51 -12.94 -0.93
C TYR A 112 -10.27 -13.97 -2.04
N LYS A 113 -10.72 -15.20 -1.85
CA LYS A 113 -10.46 -16.35 -2.73
C LYS A 113 -10.81 -16.11 -4.21
N LYS A 114 -11.79 -15.26 -4.49
CA LYS A 114 -12.26 -14.94 -5.85
C LYS A 114 -11.60 -13.71 -6.47
N GLN A 115 -10.69 -13.04 -5.74
CA GLN A 115 -10.06 -11.81 -6.18
C GLN A 115 -8.70 -12.09 -6.81
N HIS A 116 -8.35 -11.32 -7.84
CA HIS A 116 -6.99 -11.24 -8.35
C HIS A 116 -6.38 -9.88 -7.99
N ARG A 117 -5.70 -9.82 -6.85
CA ARG A 117 -5.19 -8.56 -6.27
C ARG A 117 -3.84 -8.19 -6.87
N LEU A 118 -3.80 -7.76 -8.13
CA LEU A 118 -2.55 -7.37 -8.79
C LEU A 118 -1.98 -6.04 -8.25
N VAL A 119 -2.80 -4.98 -8.29
CA VAL A 119 -2.43 -3.63 -7.83
C VAL A 119 -2.37 -3.57 -6.29
N LEU A 120 -3.26 -4.30 -5.62
CA LEU A 120 -3.38 -4.32 -4.16
C LEU A 120 -2.61 -5.48 -3.51
N ARG A 121 -1.64 -6.09 -4.22
CA ARG A 121 -0.94 -7.32 -3.77
C ARG A 121 -0.29 -7.19 -2.39
N ASN A 122 0.25 -6.01 -2.08
CA ASN A 122 0.94 -5.75 -0.82
C ASN A 122 0.01 -5.21 0.28
N CYS A 123 -1.14 -4.65 -0.11
CA CYS A 123 -2.06 -4.00 0.84
C CYS A 123 -2.58 -5.01 1.87
N GLY A 124 -2.23 -4.77 3.14
CA GLY A 124 -2.54 -5.65 4.27
C GLY A 124 -1.45 -6.68 4.60
N HIS A 125 -0.47 -6.87 3.72
CA HIS A 125 0.61 -7.84 3.91
C HIS A 125 1.91 -7.18 4.38
N ILE A 126 2.14 -5.93 4.00
CA ILE A 126 3.30 -5.14 4.42
C ILE A 126 2.90 -4.00 5.35
N ASN A 127 3.88 -3.52 6.10
CA ASN A 127 3.86 -2.23 6.74
C ASN A 127 4.08 -1.11 5.70
N PRO A 128 3.08 -0.25 5.42
CA PRO A 128 3.19 0.81 4.42
C PRO A 128 4.18 1.92 4.79
N ASP A 129 4.65 1.92 6.04
CA ASP A 129 5.60 2.87 6.60
C ASP A 129 7.06 2.34 6.56
N SER A 130 7.30 1.18 5.93
CA SER A 130 8.58 0.48 5.84
C SER A 130 8.98 0.24 4.37
N ILE A 131 10.07 0.88 3.92
CA ILE A 131 10.60 0.66 2.57
C ILE A 131 11.21 -0.74 2.43
N GLU A 132 11.77 -1.28 3.52
CA GLU A 132 12.39 -2.60 3.56
C GLU A 132 11.36 -3.70 3.35
N GLU A 133 10.13 -3.54 3.87
CA GLU A 133 9.06 -4.51 3.62
C GLU A 133 8.54 -4.42 2.18
N TYR A 134 8.52 -3.22 1.58
CA TYR A 134 8.20 -3.08 0.16
C TYR A 134 9.27 -3.75 -0.73
N ILE A 135 10.55 -3.51 -0.48
CA ILE A 135 11.68 -4.15 -1.18
C ILE A 135 11.66 -5.67 -0.97
N GLY A 136 11.38 -6.13 0.26
CA GLY A 136 11.25 -7.54 0.59
C GLY A 136 10.05 -8.23 -0.09
N ALA A 137 9.10 -7.46 -0.62
CA ALA A 137 7.97 -7.90 -1.42
C ALA A 137 8.16 -7.58 -2.92
N ASP A 138 9.40 -7.71 -3.41
CA ASP A 138 9.83 -7.48 -4.80
C ASP A 138 9.63 -6.03 -5.29
N GLY A 139 9.50 -5.08 -4.36
CA GLY A 139 9.38 -3.66 -4.67
C GLY A 139 10.65 -3.06 -5.27
N TYR A 140 10.49 -2.13 -6.21
CA TYR A 140 11.57 -1.49 -6.98
C TYR A 140 12.32 -2.38 -7.98
N GLU A 141 12.00 -3.67 -8.08
CA GLU A 141 12.56 -4.52 -9.14
C GLU A 141 12.16 -4.05 -10.54
N GLY A 142 10.93 -3.53 -10.69
CA GLY A 142 10.45 -2.97 -11.95
C GLY A 142 11.24 -1.72 -12.35
N LEU A 143 11.51 -0.84 -11.39
CA LEU A 143 12.35 0.34 -11.58
C LEU A 143 13.77 -0.03 -11.98
N ALA A 144 14.39 -0.96 -11.23
CA ALA A 144 15.74 -1.42 -11.51
C ALA A 144 15.85 -2.04 -12.91
N LYS A 145 14.89 -2.88 -13.30
CA LYS A 145 14.83 -3.44 -14.64
C LYS A 145 14.71 -2.35 -15.71
N ALA A 146 13.80 -1.39 -15.52
CA ALA A 146 13.56 -0.32 -16.49
C ALA A 146 14.82 0.51 -16.72
N ILE A 147 15.49 0.96 -15.65
CA ILE A 147 16.64 1.86 -15.74
C ILE A 147 17.91 1.11 -16.18
N LEU A 148 18.18 -0.07 -15.63
CA LEU A 148 19.47 -0.74 -15.81
C LEU A 148 19.55 -1.60 -17.07
N THR A 149 18.40 -2.03 -17.62
CA THR A 149 18.38 -3.02 -18.72
C THR A 149 17.61 -2.58 -19.96
N MET A 150 16.87 -1.47 -19.90
CA MET A 150 16.02 -1.01 -20.98
C MET A 150 16.30 0.45 -21.34
N THR A 151 16.11 0.81 -22.61
CA THR A 151 16.05 2.23 -23.00
C THR A 151 14.65 2.80 -22.72
N PRO A 152 14.49 4.14 -22.60
CA PRO A 152 13.16 4.76 -22.44
C PRO A 152 12.15 4.31 -23.50
N GLU A 153 12.58 4.20 -24.77
CA GLU A 153 11.72 3.74 -25.88
C GLU A 153 11.27 2.30 -25.69
N GLN A 154 12.14 1.42 -25.19
CA GLN A 154 11.78 0.03 -24.90
C GLN A 154 10.75 -0.05 -23.78
N VAL A 155 10.85 0.81 -22.75
CA VAL A 155 9.84 0.88 -21.67
C VAL A 155 8.49 1.35 -22.23
N VAL A 156 8.47 2.37 -23.09
CA VAL A 156 7.24 2.81 -23.78
C VAL A 156 6.62 1.70 -24.62
N GLU A 157 7.42 0.97 -25.39
CA GLU A 157 6.92 -0.15 -26.20
C GLU A 157 6.42 -1.32 -25.34
N GLU A 158 7.07 -1.62 -24.21
CA GLU A 158 6.58 -2.61 -23.26
C GLU A 158 5.22 -2.20 -22.67
N MET A 159 5.09 -0.93 -22.26
CA MET A 159 3.81 -0.39 -21.76
C MET A 159 2.69 -0.46 -22.78
N LYS A 160 2.98 -0.31 -24.08
CA LYS A 160 1.97 -0.48 -25.14
C LYS A 160 1.49 -1.92 -25.26
N LYS A 161 2.36 -2.92 -25.07
CA LYS A 161 1.98 -4.34 -25.13
C LYS A 161 1.03 -4.76 -24.01
N THR A 162 1.09 -4.10 -22.85
CA THR A 162 0.23 -4.43 -21.70
C THR A 162 -1.27 -4.25 -21.97
N GLY A 163 -1.64 -3.38 -22.92
CA GLY A 163 -3.03 -2.97 -23.12
C GLY A 163 -3.62 -2.18 -21.94
N LEU A 164 -2.79 -1.68 -21.01
CA LEU A 164 -3.25 -0.93 -19.85
C LEU A 164 -3.98 0.35 -20.28
N ARG A 165 -5.16 0.57 -19.71
CA ARG A 165 -5.99 1.74 -19.94
C ARG A 165 -6.05 2.60 -18.67
N GLY A 166 -6.23 3.91 -18.84
CA GLY A 166 -6.39 4.85 -17.73
C GLY A 166 -7.51 4.42 -16.78
N ARG A 167 -7.19 4.37 -15.48
CA ARG A 167 -8.10 3.88 -14.43
C ARG A 167 -8.96 4.95 -13.78
N GLY A 168 -8.70 6.23 -14.05
CA GLY A 168 -9.58 7.35 -13.65
C GLY A 168 -10.83 7.53 -14.53
N GLY A 169 -11.40 6.44 -15.06
CA GLY A 169 -12.65 6.48 -15.85
C GLY A 169 -12.51 6.71 -17.36
N GLY A 170 -11.63 7.62 -17.81
CA GLY A 170 -11.50 7.96 -19.25
C GLY A 170 -11.01 6.82 -20.15
N GLY A 171 -10.32 5.82 -19.59
CA GLY A 171 -10.00 4.59 -20.32
C GLY A 171 -9.08 4.76 -21.54
N PHE A 172 -8.33 5.85 -21.65
CA PHE A 172 -7.37 6.04 -22.74
C PHE A 172 -6.19 5.06 -22.61
N PRO A 173 -5.65 4.49 -23.71
CA PRO A 173 -4.50 3.57 -23.64
C PRO A 173 -3.25 4.26 -23.07
N THR A 174 -2.74 3.73 -21.95
CA THR A 174 -1.64 4.33 -21.17
C THR A 174 -0.34 4.40 -21.97
N GLY A 175 0.03 3.30 -22.64
CA GLY A 175 1.24 3.26 -23.49
C GLY A 175 1.18 4.25 -24.66
N MET A 176 -0.01 4.55 -25.19
CA MET A 176 -0.17 5.59 -26.21
C MET A 176 0.03 7.00 -25.62
N LYS A 177 -0.52 7.27 -24.42
CA LYS A 177 -0.31 8.55 -23.71
C LYS A 177 1.19 8.78 -23.45
N TRP A 178 1.91 7.75 -23.00
CA TRP A 178 3.36 7.83 -22.77
C TRP A 178 4.14 8.08 -24.06
N MET A 179 3.83 7.38 -25.15
CA MET A 179 4.47 7.59 -26.45
C MET A 179 4.26 9.01 -26.99
N PHE A 180 3.06 9.58 -26.84
CA PHE A 180 2.81 10.96 -27.28
C PHE A 180 3.62 11.95 -26.46
N CYS A 181 3.69 11.77 -25.13
CA CYS A 181 4.48 12.63 -24.26
C CYS A 181 5.99 12.49 -24.53
N SER A 182 6.50 11.26 -24.73
CA SER A 182 7.92 11.03 -25.01
C SER A 182 8.36 11.69 -26.31
N LYS A 183 7.50 11.72 -27.33
CA LYS A 183 7.74 12.39 -28.62
C LYS A 183 7.45 13.90 -28.64
N SER A 184 6.83 14.44 -27.58
CA SER A 184 6.50 15.85 -27.52
C SER A 184 7.78 16.70 -27.48
N PRO A 185 7.89 17.76 -28.29
CA PRO A 185 9.01 18.68 -28.22
C PRO A 185 8.95 19.48 -26.91
N GLY A 186 10.11 19.79 -26.35
CA GLY A 186 10.22 20.59 -25.13
C GLY A 186 11.37 20.10 -24.25
N PRO A 187 12.09 21.01 -23.58
CA PRO A 187 13.24 20.64 -22.76
C PRO A 187 12.83 20.00 -21.43
N LYS A 188 11.57 20.12 -21.03
CA LYS A 188 11.07 19.71 -19.71
C LYS A 188 9.74 19.00 -19.86
N LYS A 189 9.57 17.90 -19.12
CA LYS A 189 8.36 17.10 -19.05
C LYS A 189 8.07 16.76 -17.60
N TYR A 190 6.81 16.48 -17.30
CA TYR A 190 6.36 16.20 -15.94
C TYR A 190 5.53 14.92 -15.89
N VAL A 191 5.58 14.23 -14.75
CA VAL A 191 4.64 13.15 -14.41
C VAL A 191 3.69 13.64 -13.33
N ILE A 192 2.39 13.66 -13.61
CA ILE A 192 1.37 14.06 -12.64
C ILE A 192 0.54 12.84 -12.25
N CYS A 193 0.51 12.52 -10.97
CA CYS A 193 -0.42 11.57 -10.37
C CYS A 193 -1.63 12.35 -9.85
N ASN A 194 -2.78 12.09 -10.46
CA ASN A 194 -4.06 12.59 -9.97
C ASN A 194 -4.57 11.65 -8.89
N ALA A 195 -4.54 12.12 -7.64
CA ALA A 195 -5.01 11.43 -6.44
C ALA A 195 -6.10 12.27 -5.74
N ASP A 196 -6.95 12.95 -6.52
CA ASP A 196 -8.07 13.72 -5.99
C ASP A 196 -9.26 12.82 -5.58
N GLU A 197 -9.43 11.65 -6.24
CA GLU A 197 -10.46 10.61 -5.98
C GLU A 197 -11.77 11.18 -5.38
N GLY A 198 -12.35 12.18 -6.08
CA GLY A 198 -13.48 12.96 -5.58
C GLY A 198 -14.82 12.21 -5.58
N ASP A 199 -14.92 11.13 -6.34
CA ASP A 199 -16.18 10.41 -6.58
C ASP A 199 -16.73 9.73 -5.32
N PRO A 200 -18.02 9.95 -4.96
CA PRO A 200 -18.64 9.27 -3.83
C PRO A 200 -18.56 7.75 -3.96
N GLY A 201 -18.00 7.10 -2.93
CA GLY A 201 -17.84 5.64 -2.89
C GLY A 201 -16.55 5.12 -3.52
N ALA A 202 -15.74 5.96 -4.15
CA ALA A 202 -14.38 5.61 -4.56
C ALA A 202 -13.41 5.72 -3.38
N PHE A 203 -12.58 4.68 -3.21
CA PHE A 203 -11.50 4.63 -2.21
C PHE A 203 -10.38 3.68 -2.63
N MET A 204 -10.31 3.34 -3.92
CA MET A 204 -9.31 2.47 -4.50
C MET A 204 -7.93 3.16 -4.50
N ASP A 205 -7.89 4.44 -4.86
CA ASP A 205 -6.64 5.22 -4.85
C ASP A 205 -6.20 5.42 -3.40
N ARG A 206 -7.12 5.82 -2.51
CA ARG A 206 -6.85 5.90 -1.07
C ARG A 206 -6.25 4.61 -0.51
N SER A 207 -6.80 3.46 -0.90
CA SER A 207 -6.32 2.16 -0.40
C SER A 207 -4.87 1.91 -0.78
N LEU A 208 -4.45 2.31 -1.98
CA LEU A 208 -3.08 2.18 -2.43
C LEU A 208 -2.17 3.24 -1.80
N LEU A 209 -2.60 4.50 -1.78
CA LEU A 209 -1.86 5.61 -1.17
C LEU A 209 -1.56 5.39 0.31
N GLU A 210 -2.52 4.81 1.04
CA GLU A 210 -2.35 4.48 2.45
C GLU A 210 -1.67 3.12 2.65
N GLY A 211 -1.88 2.14 1.77
CA GLY A 211 -1.51 0.75 2.00
C GLY A 211 -0.22 0.28 1.33
N ASP A 212 0.20 0.96 0.27
CA ASP A 212 1.43 0.67 -0.49
C ASP A 212 1.89 1.93 -1.27
N PRO A 213 2.33 3.00 -0.57
CA PRO A 213 2.72 4.24 -1.22
C PRO A 213 3.92 4.09 -2.15
N HIS A 214 4.86 3.18 -1.84
CA HIS A 214 6.05 2.96 -2.66
C HIS A 214 5.71 2.42 -4.06
N ALA A 215 4.65 1.62 -4.22
CA ALA A 215 4.19 1.20 -5.55
C ALA A 215 3.78 2.38 -6.46
N ILE A 216 3.25 3.45 -5.89
CA ILE A 216 2.91 4.67 -6.63
C ILE A 216 4.20 5.39 -7.05
N LEU A 217 5.15 5.56 -6.12
CA LEU A 217 6.43 6.20 -6.39
C LEU A 217 7.21 5.45 -7.48
N GLU A 218 7.28 4.12 -7.39
CA GLU A 218 7.92 3.26 -8.38
C GLU A 218 7.28 3.42 -9.76
N GLY A 219 5.94 3.36 -9.84
CA GLY A 219 5.22 3.54 -11.11
C GLY A 219 5.47 4.93 -11.73
N MET A 220 5.53 5.98 -10.92
CA MET A 220 5.83 7.33 -11.37
C MET A 220 7.28 7.46 -11.87
N ALA A 221 8.25 6.86 -11.16
CA ALA A 221 9.66 6.88 -11.58
C ALA A 221 9.89 6.12 -12.90
N ILE A 222 9.23 4.96 -13.09
CA ILE A 222 9.26 4.22 -14.37
C ILE A 222 8.66 5.05 -15.50
N CYS A 223 7.52 5.71 -15.25
CA CYS A 223 6.91 6.63 -16.21
C CYS A 223 7.85 7.78 -16.58
N ALA A 224 8.46 8.40 -15.57
CA ALA A 224 9.37 9.52 -15.74
C ALA A 224 10.58 9.14 -16.59
N TYR A 225 11.20 7.99 -16.29
CA TYR A 225 12.27 7.43 -17.10
C TYR A 225 11.85 7.22 -18.56
N ALA A 226 10.68 6.61 -18.78
CA ALA A 226 10.17 6.29 -20.11
C ALA A 226 9.87 7.52 -20.99
N ILE A 227 9.39 8.62 -20.39
CA ILE A 227 9.02 9.84 -21.13
C ILE A 227 10.14 10.90 -21.17
N GLY A 228 11.20 10.71 -20.37
CA GLY A 228 12.26 11.69 -20.18
C GLY A 228 11.84 12.88 -19.32
N ALA A 229 11.10 12.61 -18.23
CA ALA A 229 10.79 13.60 -17.19
C ALA A 229 11.74 13.42 -16.00
N ASP A 230 12.08 14.53 -15.37
CA ASP A 230 12.95 14.63 -14.18
C ASP A 230 12.20 15.17 -12.96
N GLU A 231 10.90 15.48 -13.11
CA GLU A 231 10.08 16.09 -12.08
C GLU A 231 8.63 15.60 -12.14
N GLY A 232 8.03 15.37 -10.98
CA GLY A 232 6.66 14.89 -10.89
C GLY A 232 5.91 15.41 -9.67
N TYR A 233 4.59 15.35 -9.77
CA TYR A 233 3.66 15.88 -8.77
C TYR A 233 2.59 14.85 -8.46
N ILE A 234 2.35 14.60 -7.18
CA ILE A 234 1.15 13.92 -6.70
C ILE A 234 0.18 15.00 -6.23
N TYR A 235 -0.89 15.23 -6.98
CA TYR A 235 -2.00 16.06 -6.52
C TYR A 235 -2.93 15.19 -5.67
N CYS A 236 -2.84 15.33 -4.35
CA CYS A 236 -3.63 14.53 -3.42
C CYS A 236 -4.64 15.41 -2.70
N ARG A 237 -5.90 14.98 -2.68
CA ARG A 237 -6.97 15.72 -1.99
C ARG A 237 -6.66 15.94 -0.51
N ALA A 238 -7.06 17.08 0.04
CA ALA A 238 -6.82 17.42 1.45
C ALA A 238 -7.57 16.49 2.43
N GLU A 239 -8.65 15.85 1.98
CA GLU A 239 -9.44 14.92 2.80
C GLU A 239 -8.75 13.58 3.07
N TYR A 240 -7.57 13.33 2.48
CA TYR A 240 -6.75 12.13 2.72
C TYR A 240 -5.47 12.43 3.53
N PRO A 241 -5.57 12.88 4.80
CA PRO A 241 -4.40 13.27 5.58
C PRO A 241 -3.44 12.10 5.88
N LEU A 242 -3.96 10.87 6.02
CA LEU A 242 -3.12 9.68 6.22
C LEU A 242 -2.29 9.35 4.97
N ALA A 243 -2.89 9.44 3.79
CA ALA A 243 -2.20 9.27 2.51
C ALA A 243 -1.07 10.30 2.35
N ILE A 244 -1.37 11.59 2.58
CA ILE A 244 -0.37 12.66 2.49
C ILE A 244 0.81 12.40 3.46
N LYS A 245 0.52 11.99 4.70
CA LYS A 245 1.55 11.64 5.69
C LYS A 245 2.44 10.49 5.20
N ARG A 246 1.83 9.39 4.72
CA ARG A 246 2.57 8.21 4.25
C ARG A 246 3.36 8.47 2.98
N LEU A 247 2.81 9.23 2.04
CA LEU A 247 3.54 9.67 0.85
C LEU A 247 4.78 10.52 1.20
N LYS A 248 4.64 11.50 2.10
CA LYS A 248 5.79 12.32 2.55
C LYS A 248 6.91 11.45 3.11
N LYS A 249 6.56 10.44 3.89
CA LYS A 249 7.52 9.49 4.46
C LYS A 249 8.14 8.59 3.39
N ALA A 250 7.32 8.01 2.51
CA ALA A 250 7.78 7.12 1.45
C ALA A 250 8.72 7.82 0.45
N ILE A 251 8.45 9.09 0.12
CA ILE A 251 9.36 9.92 -0.70
C ILE A 251 10.72 10.05 0.00
N ALA A 252 10.73 10.46 1.27
CA ALA A 252 11.97 10.63 2.03
C ALA A 252 12.77 9.31 2.12
N GLN A 253 12.10 8.18 2.38
CA GLN A 253 12.73 6.86 2.42
C GLN A 253 13.32 6.46 1.06
N ALA A 254 12.60 6.72 -0.03
CA ALA A 254 13.08 6.41 -1.38
C ALA A 254 14.25 7.31 -1.81
N GLU A 255 14.26 8.58 -1.42
CA GLU A 255 15.40 9.48 -1.62
C GLU A 255 16.63 9.01 -0.84
N GLU A 256 16.47 8.67 0.44
CA GLU A 256 17.56 8.15 1.28
C GLU A 256 18.14 6.84 0.73
N ALA A 257 17.29 5.98 0.15
CA ALA A 257 17.71 4.72 -0.47
C ALA A 257 18.28 4.87 -1.90
N GLY A 258 18.31 6.08 -2.48
CA GLY A 258 18.77 6.30 -3.85
C GLY A 258 17.83 5.74 -4.93
N LEU A 259 16.54 5.60 -4.59
CA LEU A 259 15.45 5.10 -5.45
C LEU A 259 14.56 6.25 -5.99
N LEU A 260 14.73 7.46 -5.45
CA LEU A 260 14.23 8.74 -5.95
C LEU A 260 15.31 9.81 -5.80
N GLY A 261 15.11 10.98 -6.40
CA GLY A 261 16.04 12.10 -6.32
C GLY A 261 17.09 12.07 -7.42
N GLU A 262 18.34 12.41 -7.08
CA GLU A 262 19.45 12.49 -8.02
C GLU A 262 20.11 11.13 -8.25
N LYS A 263 20.47 10.85 -9.52
CA LYS A 263 21.28 9.70 -9.92
C LYS A 263 20.77 8.37 -9.36
N ILE A 264 19.48 8.11 -9.60
CA ILE A 264 18.76 6.94 -9.13
C ILE A 264 19.52 5.67 -9.52
N LEU A 265 19.73 4.78 -8.54
CA LEU A 265 20.53 3.55 -8.67
C LEU A 265 21.98 3.77 -9.17
N GLY A 266 22.53 4.97 -8.94
CA GLY A 266 23.87 5.34 -9.40
C GLY A 266 23.97 5.63 -10.91
N THR A 267 22.84 5.82 -11.59
CA THR A 267 22.78 6.14 -13.04
C THR A 267 22.74 7.65 -13.28
N ASP A 268 22.63 8.09 -14.54
CA ASP A 268 22.44 9.51 -14.88
C ASP A 268 20.97 9.95 -14.78
N PHE A 269 20.03 9.03 -14.58
CA PHE A 269 18.61 9.34 -14.44
C PHE A 269 18.31 9.92 -13.05
N SER A 270 17.55 11.01 -13.00
CA SER A 270 17.12 11.68 -11.78
C SER A 270 15.63 11.99 -11.87
N PHE A 271 14.90 11.87 -10.76
CA PHE A 271 13.48 12.15 -10.71
C PHE A 271 13.07 12.68 -9.32
N THR A 272 12.63 13.94 -9.28
CA THR A 272 12.17 14.61 -8.06
C THR A 272 10.65 14.56 -7.98
N LEU A 273 10.11 14.27 -6.79
CA LEU A 273 8.67 14.17 -6.59
C LEU A 273 8.16 15.15 -5.53
N HIS A 274 7.07 15.83 -5.85
CA HIS A 274 6.41 16.78 -4.97
C HIS A 274 4.98 16.36 -4.66
N ILE A 275 4.51 16.68 -3.46
CA ILE A 275 3.10 16.51 -3.10
C ILE A 275 2.42 17.87 -3.12
N LYS A 276 1.35 17.97 -3.89
CA LYS A 276 0.45 19.12 -3.87
C LYS A 276 -0.86 18.71 -3.20
N GLU A 277 -1.13 19.32 -2.05
CA GLU A 277 -2.39 19.12 -1.34
C GLU A 277 -3.50 19.93 -2.05
N GLY A 278 -4.62 19.28 -2.32
CA GLY A 278 -5.81 19.89 -2.91
C GLY A 278 -6.52 20.86 -1.95
N ALA A 279 -7.57 21.53 -2.42
CA ALA A 279 -8.31 22.54 -1.65
C ALA A 279 -9.81 22.25 -1.52
N GLY A 280 -10.22 20.98 -1.68
CA GLY A 280 -11.61 20.54 -1.51
C GLY A 280 -12.52 20.80 -2.73
N ALA A 281 -11.94 20.93 -3.92
CA ALA A 281 -12.67 21.19 -5.15
C ALA A 281 -12.72 19.93 -6.02
N PHE A 282 -13.90 19.28 -6.08
CA PHE A 282 -14.14 18.07 -6.91
C PHE A 282 -13.74 18.24 -8.38
N VAL A 283 -13.85 19.45 -8.93
CA VAL A 283 -13.49 19.73 -10.33
C VAL A 283 -12.00 19.55 -10.63
N CYS A 284 -11.12 19.63 -9.62
CA CYS A 284 -9.67 19.43 -9.78
C CYS A 284 -9.28 17.98 -10.10
N GLY A 285 -10.24 17.05 -10.08
CA GLY A 285 -10.06 15.72 -10.67
C GLY A 285 -10.00 15.74 -12.22
N GLU A 286 -10.46 16.81 -12.86
CA GLU A 286 -10.33 17.01 -14.32
C GLU A 286 -8.90 17.45 -14.67
N GLU A 287 -8.31 16.93 -15.75
CA GLU A 287 -6.87 17.07 -15.98
C GLU A 287 -6.38 18.50 -16.30
N THR A 288 -7.28 19.43 -16.62
CA THR A 288 -6.97 20.83 -16.94
C THR A 288 -7.35 21.84 -15.85
N ALA A 289 -8.09 21.43 -14.82
CA ALA A 289 -8.65 22.29 -13.77
C ALA A 289 -7.75 22.43 -12.53
#